data_AF-A0A2T9WTG1-F1
#
_entry.id   AF-A0A2T9WTG1-F1
#
_cell.length_a   1.000
_cell.length_b   1.000
_cell.length_c   1.000
_cell.angle_alpha   90.00
_cell.angle_beta   90.00
_cell.angle_gamma   90.00
#
_symmetry.space_group_name_H-M   'P 1'
#
loop_
_entity.id
_entity.type
_entity.pdbx_description
1 polymer ?
#
loop_
_entity_poly.entity_id
_entity_poly.type
_entity_poly.pdbx_seq_one_letter_code
_entity_poly.pdbx_strand_id
1 'polypeptide(L)' 'MENKDLSKTGLEIDIVDRLKVLEKMKEKGYNPYPYEFDKTNDVKEIVNDHDKFMDKYVKIAEEFIQLENMVELHFMI' A
#
# COMPACT_ATOMS: atom_id res chain seq x y z
N MET A 1 -18.11 9.02 -30.46
CA MET A 1 -19.26 8.82 -29.56
C MET A 1 -18.68 8.50 -28.20
N GLU A 2 -18.55 9.49 -27.33
CA GLU A 2 -18.20 9.27 -25.92
C GLU A 2 -19.47 8.79 -25.20
N ASN A 3 -19.55 7.49 -24.93
CA ASN A 3 -20.54 6.96 -24.00
C ASN A 3 -20.05 7.26 -22.57
N LYS A 4 -20.38 8.45 -22.07
CA LYS A 4 -20.38 8.73 -20.63
C LYS A 4 -21.67 8.19 -20.03
N ASP A 5 -21.73 6.87 -19.87
CA ASP A 5 -22.70 6.27 -18.94
C ASP A 5 -22.17 6.48 -17.52
N LEU A 6 -22.58 7.61 -16.93
CA LEU A 6 -22.26 8.00 -15.56
C LEU A 6 -23.45 7.71 -14.65
N SER A 7 -23.72 6.42 -14.42
CA SER A 7 -24.47 5.96 -13.24
C SER A 7 -23.67 4.94 -12.44
N LYS A 8 -22.33 5.04 -12.50
CA LYS A 8 -21.43 4.15 -11.77
C LYS A 8 -21.45 4.50 -10.30
N THR A 9 -21.72 3.50 -9.46
CA THR A 9 -21.61 3.64 -8.00
C THR A 9 -20.18 4.05 -7.62
N GLY A 10 -19.97 4.68 -6.46
CA GLY A 10 -18.63 5.14 -6.03
C GLY A 10 -17.57 4.02 -6.02
N LEU A 11 -17.99 2.77 -5.79
CA LEU A 11 -17.17 1.57 -5.83
C LEU A 11 -16.62 1.24 -7.23
N GLU A 12 -17.45 1.39 -8.27
CA GLU A 12 -17.02 1.09 -9.64
C GLU A 12 -15.98 2.09 -10.15
N ILE A 13 -16.04 3.34 -9.70
CA ILE A 13 -15.04 4.37 -10.00
C ILE A 13 -13.71 4.01 -9.32
N ASP A 14 -13.74 3.63 -8.03
CA ASP A 14 -12.54 3.23 -7.29
C ASP A 14 -11.83 2.02 -7.91
N ILE A 15 -12.58 0.98 -8.31
CA ILE A 15 -11.99 -0.20 -8.97
C ILE A 15 -11.31 0.17 -10.29
N VAL A 16 -11.97 0.98 -11.12
CA VAL A 16 -11.41 1.39 -12.42
C VAL A 16 -10.12 2.19 -12.22
N ASP A 17 -10.07 3.08 -11.25
CA ASP A 17 -8.86 3.88 -11.00
C ASP A 17 -7.73 3.03 -10.41
N ARG A 18 -8.01 2.06 -9.54
CA ARG A 18 -7.02 1.09 -9.05
C ARG A 18 -6.44 0.23 -10.18
N LEU A 19 -7.26 -0.22 -11.13
CA LEU A 19 -6.79 -0.99 -12.28
C LEU A 19 -5.79 -0.19 -13.14
N LYS A 20 -6.05 1.11 -13.37
CA LYS A 20 -5.11 1.98 -14.09
C LYS A 20 -3.76 2.11 -13.37
N VAL A 21 -3.75 2.12 -12.03
CA VAL A 21 -2.51 2.14 -11.24
C VAL A 21 -1.73 0.85 -11.46
N LEU A 22 -2.40 -0.32 -11.42
CA LEU A 22 -1.75 -1.61 -11.66
C LEU A 22 -1.14 -1.72 -13.06
N GLU A 23 -1.82 -1.20 -14.09
CA GLU A 23 -1.28 -1.14 -15.44
C GLU A 23 0.01 -0.30 -15.50
N LYS A 24 -0.01 0.90 -14.93
CA LYS A 24 1.18 1.78 -14.86
C LYS A 24 2.34 1.15 -14.10
N MET A 25 2.08 0.35 -13.05
CA MET A 25 3.12 -0.38 -12.33
C MET A 25 3.78 -1.42 -13.24
N LYS A 26 2.96 -2.19 -13.98
CA LYS A 26 3.45 -3.20 -14.94
C LYS A 26 4.25 -2.57 -16.09
N GLU A 27 3.77 -1.46 -16.65
CA GLU A 27 4.48 -0.71 -17.71
C GLU A 27 5.87 -0.25 -17.28
N LYS A 28 6.04 0.09 -15.99
CA LYS A 28 7.33 0.47 -15.40
C LYS A 28 8.20 -0.74 -15.00
N GLY A 29 7.74 -1.97 -15.21
CA GLY A 29 8.45 -3.20 -14.85
C GLY A 29 8.30 -3.62 -13.40
N TYR A 30 7.40 -3.01 -12.62
CA TYR A 30 7.10 -3.44 -11.26
C TYR A 30 6.07 -4.57 -11.26
N ASN A 31 6.32 -5.63 -10.49
CA ASN A 31 5.33 -6.67 -10.22
C ASN A 31 4.46 -6.25 -9.01
N PRO A 32 3.16 -5.95 -9.19
CA PRO A 32 2.29 -5.57 -8.07
C PRO A 32 1.97 -6.73 -7.12
N TYR A 33 2.28 -7.98 -7.51
CA TYR A 33 2.07 -9.18 -6.70
C TYR A 33 3.38 -9.99 -6.63
N PRO A 34 4.39 -9.49 -5.91
CA PRO A 34 5.64 -10.21 -5.73
C PRO A 34 5.40 -11.51 -4.95
N TYR A 35 6.16 -12.55 -5.28
CA TYR A 35 6.02 -13.86 -4.64
C TYR A 35 6.52 -13.88 -3.21
N GLU A 36 7.55 -13.10 -2.92
CA GLU A 36 8.24 -13.12 -1.63
C GLU A 36 8.66 -11.71 -1.23
N PHE A 37 8.66 -11.48 0.08
CA PHE A 37 9.20 -10.31 0.72
C PHE A 37 10.07 -10.76 1.89
N ASP A 38 11.29 -10.25 1.97
CA ASP A 38 12.25 -10.54 3.04
C ASP A 38 11.83 -9.82 4.34
N LYS A 39 10.76 -10.32 4.97
CA LYS A 39 10.25 -9.85 6.25
C LYS A 39 11.21 -10.30 7.35
N THR A 40 11.71 -9.38 8.15
CA THR A 40 12.62 -9.71 9.27
C THR A 40 11.87 -9.83 10.60
N ASN A 41 10.71 -9.17 10.73
CA ASN A 41 9.99 -9.05 12.00
C ASN A 41 8.48 -8.93 11.78
N ASP A 42 7.71 -9.42 12.76
CA ASP A 42 6.29 -9.14 12.90
C ASP A 42 6.07 -7.87 13.74
N VAL A 43 5.04 -7.07 13.40
CA VAL A 43 4.70 -5.86 14.19
C VAL A 43 4.44 -6.20 15.65
N LYS A 44 3.83 -7.36 15.93
CA LYS A 44 3.57 -7.84 17.30
C LYS A 44 4.86 -8.04 18.11
N GLU A 45 5.95 -8.47 17.49
CA GLU A 45 7.23 -8.62 18.18
C GLU A 45 7.78 -7.26 18.61
N ILE A 46 7.67 -6.27 17.74
CA ILE A 46 8.15 -4.91 17.98
C ILE A 46 7.34 -4.23 19.08
N VAL A 47 6.01 -4.35 19.06
CA VAL A 47 5.14 -3.74 20.07
C VAL A 47 5.40 -4.34 21.46
N ASN A 48 5.67 -5.64 21.54
CA ASN A 48 5.86 -6.33 22.82
C ASN A 48 7.25 -6.12 23.44
N ASP A 49 8.26 -5.77 22.65
CA ASP A 49 9.65 -5.62 23.10
C ASP A 49 10.35 -4.43 22.42
N HIS A 50 9.72 -3.25 22.51
CA HIS A 50 10.17 -2.04 21.82
C HIS A 50 11.65 -1.70 22.08
N ASP A 51 12.11 -1.81 23.34
CA ASP A 51 13.51 -1.53 23.73
C ASP A 51 14.52 -2.37 22.94
N LYS A 52 14.18 -3.63 22.64
CA LYS A 52 15.04 -4.52 21.84
C LYS A 52 15.21 -4.02 20.41
N PHE A 53 14.25 -3.29 19.85
CA PHE A 53 14.25 -2.86 18.44
C PHE A 53 14.57 -1.38 18.24
N MET A 54 14.71 -0.61 19.32
CA MET A 54 15.20 0.77 19.27
C MET A 54 16.53 0.85 18.51
N ASP A 55 16.63 1.81 17.59
CA ASP A 55 17.78 2.06 16.72
C ASP A 55 18.22 0.89 15.83
N LYS A 56 17.38 -0.14 15.65
CA LYS A 56 17.64 -1.27 14.76
C LYS A 56 16.81 -1.17 13.48
N TYR A 57 17.42 -1.61 12.38
CA TYR A 57 16.71 -1.79 11.12
C TYR A 57 15.79 -3.00 11.21
N VAL A 58 14.53 -2.82 10.80
CA VAL A 58 13.51 -3.86 10.69
C VAL A 58 12.82 -3.77 9.33
N LYS A 59 12.34 -4.90 8.82
CA LYS A 59 11.50 -5.00 7.61
C LYS A 59 10.19 -5.68 7.99
N ILE A 60 9.09 -4.97 7.76
CA ILE A 60 7.72 -5.42 8.06
C ILE A 60 6.88 -5.43 6.79
N ALA A 61 5.85 -6.29 6.76
CA ALA A 61 4.84 -6.34 5.71
C ALA A 61 3.48 -6.63 6.34
N GLU A 62 2.51 -5.75 6.08
CA GLU A 62 1.17 -5.78 6.67
C GLU A 62 0.14 -5.20 5.68
N GLU A 63 -1.14 -5.36 6.00
CA GLU A 63 -2.23 -4.67 5.30
C GLU A 63 -2.25 -3.19 5.70
N PHE A 64 -2.42 -2.32 4.70
CA PHE A 64 -2.48 -0.89 4.90
C PHE A 64 -3.91 -0.41 5.14
N ILE A 65 -4.18 0.26 6.26
CA ILE A 65 -5.54 0.68 6.64
C ILE A 65 -5.76 2.18 6.37
N GLN A 66 -4.81 3.03 6.74
CA GLN A 66 -5.01 4.48 6.65
C GLN A 66 -3.76 5.27 6.27
N LEU A 67 -3.92 6.20 5.31
CA LEU A 67 -2.90 7.18 4.91
C LEU A 67 -3.26 8.57 5.41
N GLU A 68 -2.35 9.20 6.12
CA GLU A 68 -2.40 10.63 6.38
C GLU A 68 -1.29 11.35 5.61
N ASN A 69 -1.70 12.17 4.64
CA ASN A 69 -0.80 12.98 3.84
C ASN A 69 -0.59 14.33 4.53
N MET A 70 0.64 14.61 4.95
CA MET A 70 1.10 15.95 5.30
C MET A 70 1.94 16.52 4.14
N VAL A 71 2.30 17.81 4.21
CA VAL A 71 2.95 18.54 3.11
C VAL A 71 4.24 17.84 2.62
N GLU A 72 5.05 17.34 3.56
CA GLU A 72 6.34 16.70 3.24
C GLU A 72 6.47 15.29 3.82
N LEU A 73 5.45 14.82 4.56
CA LEU A 73 5.52 13.58 5.34
C LEU A 73 4.24 12.77 5.16
N HIS A 74 4.40 11.44 5.08
CA HIS A 74 3.29 10.50 5.01
C HIS A 74 3.30 9.63 6.26
N PHE A 75 2.18 9.58 6.96
CA PHE A 75 1.97 8.64 8.07
C PHE A 75 1.06 7.52 7.61
N MET A 76 1.45 6.32 8.00
CA MET A 76 0.80 5.06 7.65
C MET A 76 0.51 4.31 8.94
N ILE A 77 -0.77 4.02 9.17
CA ILE A 77 -1.29 3.30 10.34
C ILE A 77 -1.90 1.98 9.88
#